data_AF-A0A922S1Q5-F1
#
_entry.id   AF-A0A922S1Q5-F1
#
_cell.length_a   1.000
_cell.length_b   1.000
_cell.length_c   1.000
_cell.angle_alpha   90.00
_cell.angle_beta   90.00
_cell.angle_gamma   90.00
#
_symmetry.space_group_name_H-M   'P 1'
#
loop_
_entity.id
_entity.type
_entity.pdbx_description
1 polymer ?
#
loop_
_entity_poly.entity_id
_entity_poly.type
_entity_poly.pdbx_seq_one_letter_code
_entity_poly.pdbx_strand_id
1 'polypeptide(L)'
;MTPKLRRFAGDAKNYSPRARIRRAMGYELPFDRHDWVIDRCGKEVRYVIDYYDGGSVNEAYQFAILDVRPALDSFGAFWDRVLVAWMRFKTPDPPKKLHLNDPTFPKKNEVS
;
A
#
# COMPACT_ATOMS: atom_id res chain seq x y z
N MET A 1 -1.97 8.25 -21.67
CA MET A 1 -1.03 7.13 -21.42
C MET A 1 -1.53 6.35 -20.22
N THR A 2 -1.74 5.05 -20.35
CA THR A 2 -2.25 4.19 -19.27
C THR A 2 -1.09 3.60 -18.46
N PRO A 3 -1.14 3.61 -17.12
CA PRO A 3 -0.12 2.96 -16.30
C PRO A 3 -0.12 1.45 -16.57
N LYS A 4 1.06 0.83 -16.66
CA LYS A 4 1.21 -0.60 -16.96
C LYS A 4 2.04 -1.30 -15.88
N LEU A 5 1.64 -2.53 -15.54
CA LEU A 5 2.46 -3.39 -14.69
C LEU A 5 3.65 -3.88 -15.52
N ARG A 6 4.88 -3.61 -15.05
CA ARG A 6 6.09 -3.96 -15.78
C ARG A 6 6.70 -5.27 -15.29
N ARG A 7 6.78 -5.46 -13.96
CA ARG A 7 7.34 -6.66 -13.36
C ARG A 7 6.71 -6.95 -12.01
N PHE A 8 6.39 -8.23 -11.80
CA PHE A 8 6.02 -8.80 -10.51
C PHE A 8 7.20 -9.67 -10.05
N ALA A 9 7.85 -9.30 -8.95
CA ALA A 9 8.92 -10.10 -8.38
C ALA A 9 8.65 -10.30 -6.89
N GLY A 10 8.49 -11.56 -6.49
CA GLY A 10 8.51 -11.93 -5.07
C GLY A 10 9.92 -11.81 -4.54
N ASP A 11 10.11 -11.02 -3.49
CA ASP A 11 11.39 -10.90 -2.80
C ASP A 11 11.15 -11.00 -1.29
N ALA A 12 10.78 -12.22 -0.90
CA ALA A 12 10.44 -12.59 0.47
C ALA A 12 11.64 -12.52 1.43
N LYS A 13 12.88 -12.47 0.92
CA LYS A 13 14.10 -12.52 1.74
C LYS A 13 14.70 -11.13 2.03
N ASN A 14 14.46 -10.13 1.19
CA ASN A 14 14.96 -8.77 1.44
C ASN A 14 13.97 -7.95 2.28
N TYR A 15 13.88 -8.20 3.58
CA TYR A 15 13.06 -7.37 4.46
C TYR A 15 13.43 -5.89 4.34
N SER A 16 12.43 -5.04 4.09
CA SER A 16 12.65 -3.61 4.01
C SER A 16 13.29 -3.08 5.31
N PRO A 17 14.06 -1.97 5.25
CA PRO A 17 14.62 -1.36 6.45
C PRO A 17 13.58 -1.11 7.54
N ARG A 18 12.34 -0.78 7.15
CA ARG A 18 11.22 -0.57 8.06
C ARG A 18 10.70 -1.87 8.69
N ALA A 19 10.66 -2.97 7.96
CA ALA A 19 10.32 -4.28 8.52
C ALA A 19 11.35 -4.73 9.56
N ARG A 20 12.64 -4.45 9.31
CA ARG A 20 13.72 -4.70 10.28
C ARG A 20 13.57 -3.86 11.55
N ILE A 21 13.23 -2.58 11.42
CA ILE A 21 12.99 -1.68 12.57
C ILE A 21 11.74 -2.12 13.35
N ARG A 22 10.64 -2.49 12.66
CA ARG A 22 9.43 -3.02 13.32
C ARG A 22 9.72 -4.29 14.11
N ARG A 23 10.50 -5.22 13.54
CA ARG A 23 10.97 -6.41 14.26
C ARG A 23 11.78 -6.05 15.49
N ALA A 24 12.67 -5.06 15.41
CA ALA A 24 13.45 -4.61 16.55
C ALA A 24 12.58 -4.01 17.67
N MET A 25 11.39 -3.49 17.34
CA MET A 25 10.39 -2.99 18.31
C MET A 25 9.40 -4.08 18.78
N GLY A 26 9.64 -5.35 18.46
CA GLY A 26 8.81 -6.48 18.91
C GLY A 26 7.56 -6.76 18.06
N TYR A 27 7.41 -6.11 16.91
CA TYR A 27 6.32 -6.41 15.98
C TYR A 27 6.66 -7.59 15.07
N GLU A 28 5.64 -8.32 14.62
CA GLU A 28 5.80 -9.43 13.70
C GLU A 28 6.33 -8.99 12.33
N LEU A 29 7.16 -9.84 11.72
CA LEU A 29 7.59 -9.63 10.34
C LEU A 29 6.44 -9.92 9.38
N PRO A 30 6.42 -9.25 8.21
CA PRO A 30 5.50 -9.66 7.16
C PRO A 30 5.81 -11.11 6.76
N PHE A 31 4.78 -11.94 6.72
CA PHE A 31 4.90 -13.35 6.32
C PHE A 31 5.07 -13.49 4.81
N ASP A 32 4.62 -12.49 4.05
CA ASP A 32 4.74 -12.43 2.60
C ASP A 32 5.07 -11.00 2.15
N ARG A 33 6.13 -10.87 1.34
CA ARG A 33 6.61 -9.58 0.81
C ARG A 33 6.74 -9.66 -0.70
N HIS A 34 6.09 -8.71 -1.37
CA HIS A 34 6.07 -8.60 -2.82
C HIS A 34 6.52 -7.22 -3.29
N ASP A 35 7.39 -7.19 -4.32
CA ASP A 35 7.84 -5.96 -4.96
C ASP A 35 7.19 -5.86 -6.37
N TRP A 36 6.37 -4.83 -6.56
CA TRP A 36 5.67 -4.57 -7.83
C TRP A 36 6.30 -3.38 -8.53
N VAL A 37 6.82 -3.56 -9.74
CA VAL A 37 7.35 -2.45 -10.54
C VAL A 37 6.28 -2.02 -11.53
N ILE A 38 5.75 -0.81 -11.34
CA ILE A 38 4.74 -0.20 -12.19
C ILE A 38 5.40 0.88 -13.05
N ASP A 39 5.11 0.87 -14.34
CA ASP A 39 5.44 1.96 -15.24
C ASP A 39 4.34 3.03 -15.18
N ARG A 40 4.66 4.16 -14.54
CA ARG A 40 3.83 5.36 -14.49
C ARG A 40 4.29 6.33 -15.57
N CYS A 41 3.68 6.23 -16.75
CA CYS A 41 3.91 7.15 -17.87
C CYS A 41 5.39 7.31 -18.25
N GLY A 42 6.13 6.21 -18.36
CA GLY A 42 7.55 6.19 -18.70
C GLY A 42 8.50 6.24 -17.49
N LYS A 43 7.96 6.30 -16.26
CA LYS A 43 8.74 6.26 -15.02
C LYS A 43 8.48 4.97 -14.28
N GLU A 44 9.54 4.19 -14.09
CA GLU A 44 9.48 2.98 -13.27
C GLU A 44 9.39 3.35 -11.80
N VAL A 45 8.34 2.90 -11.14
CA VAL A 45 8.11 3.08 -9.72
C VAL A 45 7.88 1.71 -9.10
N ARG A 46 8.74 1.36 -8.15
CA ARG A 46 8.61 0.13 -7.40
C ARG A 46 7.74 0.37 -6.17
N TYR A 47 6.77 -0.51 -5.97
CA TYR A 47 5.91 -0.58 -4.79
C TYR A 47 6.29 -1.82 -3.99
N VAL A 48 6.34 -1.66 -2.69
CA VAL A 48 6.54 -2.76 -1.73
C VAL A 48 5.19 -3.03 -1.08
N ILE A 49 4.78 -4.29 -1.11
CA ILE A 49 3.56 -4.79 -0.49
C ILE A 49 3.98 -5.77 0.60
N ASP A 50 3.69 -5.39 1.85
CA ASP A 50 3.94 -6.22 3.03
C ASP A 50 2.59 -6.74 3.57
N TYR A 51 2.46 -8.05 3.68
CA TYR A 51 1.31 -8.72 4.29
C TYR A 51 1.63 -9.07 5.74
N TYR A 52 0.82 -8.57 6.67
CA TYR A 52 0.90 -8.88 8.11
C TYR A 52 -0.31 -9.70 8.53
N ASP A 53 -0.10 -10.62 9.47
CA ASP A 53 -1.20 -11.32 10.13
C ASP A 53 -1.94 -10.33 11.04
N GLY A 54 -3.24 -10.19 10.83
CA GLY A 54 -4.10 -9.29 11.59
C GLY A 54 -4.54 -9.85 12.95
N GLY A 55 -4.18 -11.09 13.27
CA GLY A 55 -4.59 -11.76 14.50
C GLY A 55 -6.03 -12.28 14.45
N SER A 56 -6.71 -12.29 15.60
CA SER A 56 -8.02 -12.94 15.78
C SER A 56 -9.09 -12.38 14.83
N VAL A 57 -9.80 -13.30 14.16
CA VAL A 57 -10.88 -13.06 13.20
C VAL A 57 -11.90 -12.08 13.79
N ASN A 58 -11.93 -10.85 13.28
CA ASN A 58 -13.09 -9.98 13.45
C ASN A 58 -14.22 -10.49 12.55
N GLU A 59 -15.48 -10.26 12.97
CA GLU A 59 -16.72 -10.66 12.24
C GLU A 59 -16.76 -10.19 10.76
N ALA A 60 -15.88 -9.26 10.38
CA ALA A 60 -15.68 -8.77 9.02
C ALA A 60 -14.72 -9.62 8.14
N TYR A 61 -14.26 -10.81 8.60
CA TYR A 61 -13.33 -11.69 7.87
C TYR A 61 -12.02 -11.02 7.40
N GLN A 62 -11.57 -9.97 8.08
CA GLN A 62 -10.31 -9.28 7.77
C GLN A 62 -9.16 -9.93 8.54
N PHE A 63 -8.50 -10.91 7.93
CA PHE A 63 -7.40 -11.67 8.52
C PHE A 63 -6.00 -11.11 8.18
N ALA A 64 -5.88 -10.26 7.15
CA ALA A 64 -4.59 -9.74 6.70
C ALA A 64 -4.59 -8.21 6.68
N ILE A 65 -3.57 -7.62 7.32
CA ILE A 65 -3.28 -6.20 7.23
C ILE A 65 -2.33 -5.99 6.04
N LEU A 66 -2.73 -5.14 5.10
CA LEU A 66 -1.98 -4.84 3.89
C LEU A 66 -1.29 -3.47 4.00
N ASP A 67 0.04 -3.44 3.96
CA ASP A 67 0.82 -2.20 3.85
C ASP A 67 1.39 -2.07 2.43
N VAL A 68 0.81 -1.18 1.63
CA VAL A 68 1.26 -0.86 0.26
C VAL A 68 1.96 0.49 0.28
N ARG A 69 3.22 0.53 -0.18
CA ARG A 69 4.01 1.76 -0.18
C ARG A 69 5.00 1.83 -1.35
N PRO A 70 5.24 3.01 -1.93
CA PRO A 70 6.33 3.17 -2.90
C PRO A 70 7.68 2.91 -2.21
N ALA A 71 8.57 2.18 -2.86
CA ALA A 71 9.92 1.93 -2.38
C ALA A 71 10.70 3.24 -2.25
N LEU A 72 11.56 3.36 -1.23
CA LEU A 72 12.46 4.51 -1.07
C LEU A 72 13.70 4.35 -1.97
N ASP A 73 13.50 4.11 -3.26
CA ASP A 73 14.59 3.97 -4.23
C ASP A 73 14.84 5.24 -5.05
N SER A 74 13.96 6.23 -4.95
CA SER A 74 14.09 7.51 -5.65
C SER A 74 13.68 8.70 -4.79
N PHE A 75 14.28 9.86 -5.06
CA PHE A 75 13.94 11.13 -4.40
C PHE A 75 12.45 11.49 -4.58
N GLY A 76 11.86 11.12 -5.74
CA GLY A 76 10.43 11.27 -5.98
C GLY A 76 9.57 10.42 -5.03
N ALA A 77 9.96 9.16 -4.77
CA ALA A 77 9.23 8.31 -3.83
C ALA A 77 9.38 8.77 -2.38
N PHE A 78 10.52 9.38 -2.02
CA PHE A 78 10.68 10.06 -0.73
C PHE A 78 9.73 11.25 -0.62
N TRP A 79 9.65 12.10 -1.64
CA TRP A 79 8.73 13.24 -1.66
C TRP A 79 7.26 12.81 -1.58
N ASP A 80 6.87 11.78 -2.34
CA ASP A 80 5.52 11.19 -2.26
C ASP A 80 5.17 10.76 -0.82
N ARG A 81 6.13 10.14 -0.10
CA ARG A 81 5.93 9.75 1.31
C ARG A 81 5.81 10.94 2.25
N VAL A 82 6.62 11.98 2.07
CA VAL A 82 6.54 13.21 2.88
C VAL A 82 5.21 13.90 2.65
N LEU A 83 4.77 13.99 1.40
CA LEU A 83 3.54 14.68 1.02
C LEU A 83 2.30 13.94 1.56
N VAL A 84 2.25 12.61 1.47
CA VAL A 84 1.18 11.79 2.08
C VAL A 84 1.22 11.85 3.61
N ALA A 85 2.40 11.84 4.23
CA ALA A 85 2.52 11.99 5.69
C ALA A 85 2.02 13.36 6.14
N TRP A 86 2.34 14.43 5.41
CA TRP A 86 1.85 15.77 5.67
C TRP A 86 0.35 15.91 5.44
N MET A 87 -0.19 15.31 4.38
CA MET A 87 -1.63 15.24 4.15
C MET A 87 -2.33 14.57 5.32
N ARG A 88 -1.86 13.40 5.78
CA ARG A 88 -2.43 12.71 6.95
C ARG A 88 -2.32 13.53 8.24
N PHE A 89 -1.23 14.28 8.41
CA PHE A 89 -1.08 15.17 9.57
C PHE A 89 -2.08 16.33 9.52
N LYS A 90 -2.33 16.90 8.34
CA LYS A 90 -3.30 18.00 8.16
C LYS A 90 -4.76 17.56 8.18
N THR A 91 -5.05 16.35 7.71
CA THR A 91 -6.38 15.74 7.75
C THR A 91 -6.31 14.45 8.58
N PRO A 92 -6.36 14.55 9.92
CA PRO A 92 -6.33 13.39 10.80
C PRO A 92 -7.61 12.55 10.69
N ASP A 93 -8.70 13.14 10.20
CA ASP A 93 -9.97 12.46 10.05
C ASP A 93 -9.90 11.39 8.95
N PRO A 94 -10.34 10.15 9.25
CA PRO A 94 -10.43 9.12 8.21
C PRO A 94 -11.41 9.57 7.12
N PRO A 95 -11.15 9.23 5.85
CA PRO A 95 -12.14 9.47 4.80
C PRO A 95 -13.46 8.81 5.18
N LYS A 96 -14.58 9.48 4.89
CA LYS A 96 -15.92 8.90 5.11
C LYS A 96 -15.96 7.52 4.45
N LYS A 97 -16.38 6.51 5.21
CA LYS A 97 -16.61 5.18 4.65
C LYS A 97 -17.69 5.32 3.58
N LEU A 98 -17.33 5.07 2.32
CA LEU A 98 -18.31 5.03 1.25
C LEU A 98 -19.22 3.83 1.52
N HIS A 99 -20.50 4.12 1.74
CA HIS A 99 -21.52 3.09 1.78
C HIS A 99 -21.94 2.78 0.35
N LEU A 100 -22.32 1.54 0.06
CA LEU A 100 -22.76 1.13 -1.27
C LEU A 100 -23.96 1.96 -1.78
N ASN A 101 -24.70 2.60 -0.86
CA ASN A 101 -25.85 3.44 -1.12
C ASN A 101 -25.50 4.94 -1.24
N ASP A 102 -24.22 5.31 -1.18
CA ASP A 102 -23.78 6.70 -1.28
C ASP A 102 -23.96 7.20 -2.73
N PRO A 103 -24.67 8.33 -2.96
CA PRO A 103 -24.89 8.86 -4.31
C PRO A 103 -23.60 9.26 -5.05
N THR A 104 -22.47 9.34 -4.34
CA THR A 104 -21.15 9.62 -4.92
C THR A 104 -20.40 8.39 -5.44
N PHE A 105 -20.89 7.15 -5.16
CA PHE A 105 -20.24 5.93 -5.62
C PHE A 105 -20.57 5.68 -7.10
N PRO A 106 -19.58 5.51 -8.00
CA PRO A 106 -19.85 5.26 -9.41
C PRO A 106 -20.63 3.95 -9.56
N LYS A 107 -21.84 4.02 -10.12
CA LYS A 107 -22.66 2.84 -10.36
C LYS A 107 -21.99 2.01 -11.46
N LYS A 108 -21.98 0.69 -11.28
CA LYS A 108 -21.27 -0.32 -12.09
C LYS A 108 -21.64 -0.35 -13.59
N ASN A 109 -22.46 0.57 -14.09
CA ASN A 109 -23.05 0.56 -15.42
C ASN A 109 -22.48 1.64 -16.37
N GLU A 110 -21.45 2.39 -15.98
CA GLU A 110 -20.90 3.51 -16.79
C GLU A 110 -19.53 3.24 -17.42
N VAL A 111 -19.09 1.97 -17.50
CA VAL A 111 -17.88 1.61 -18.24
C VAL A 111 -18.25 0.64 -19.37
N SER A 112 -18.68 1.19 -20.50
CA SER A 112 -18.67 0.56 -21.84
C SER A 112 -17.73 1.34 -22.74
#